data_AF-A0A0A9EE86-F1
#
_entry.id   AF-A0A0A9EE86-F1
#
_cell.length_a   1.000
_cell.length_b   1.000
_cell.length_c   1.000
_cell.angle_alpha   90.00
_cell.angle_beta   90.00
_cell.angle_gamma   90.00
#
_symmetry.space_group_name_H-M   'P 1'
#
loop_
_entity.id
_entity.type
_entity.pdbx_description
1 polymer ?
#
loop_
_entity_poly.entity_id
_entity_poly.type
_entity_poly.pdbx_seq_one_letter_code
_entity_poly.pdbx_strand_id
1 'polypeptide(L)'
;MRPSLMRSASHFLRRRSYSSASEQPERKVAILGAAGGIGQPLALLMKLNPLVSLLSLYDIAGTPGVAADVSHINSPALVKGFMGEDQLGEALEGSDVVIIPAGVPRKPGMTRDDLFNINAGIVKNLCTAIAKYCPNIVNVC
;
A
#
# COMPACT_ATOMS: atom_id res chain seq x y z
N MET A 1 -16.98 -20.03 -71.43
CA MET A 1 -16.39 -20.09 -70.07
C MET A 1 -16.62 -18.74 -69.40
N ARG A 2 -17.76 -18.61 -68.71
CA ARG A 2 -17.96 -18.44 -67.25
C ARG A 2 -17.69 -17.01 -66.71
N PRO A 3 -18.62 -16.43 -65.91
CA PRO A 3 -18.75 -15.00 -65.65
C PRO A 3 -18.19 -14.56 -64.29
N SER A 4 -18.09 -13.24 -64.10
CA SER A 4 -18.31 -12.47 -62.85
C SER A 4 -18.27 -13.24 -61.51
N LEU A 5 -17.30 -12.91 -60.66
CA LEU A 5 -17.44 -13.02 -59.21
C LEU A 5 -16.68 -11.87 -58.54
N MET A 6 -17.38 -10.76 -58.30
CA MET A 6 -17.11 -9.93 -57.13
C MET A 6 -17.19 -10.84 -55.90
N ARG A 7 -16.10 -10.96 -55.14
CA ARG A 7 -16.12 -11.56 -53.81
C ARG A 7 -16.11 -10.46 -52.75
N SER A 8 -17.16 -10.55 -51.95
CA SER A 8 -17.52 -9.75 -50.79
C SER A 8 -16.45 -9.71 -49.71
N ALA A 9 -16.43 -8.55 -49.03
CA ALA A 9 -15.96 -8.22 -47.69
C ALA A 9 -15.15 -9.29 -46.92
N SER A 10 -13.93 -8.89 -46.56
CA SER A 10 -13.44 -9.13 -45.21
C SER A 10 -12.70 -7.88 -44.78
N HIS A 11 -13.43 -7.04 -44.06
CA HIS A 11 -12.89 -6.01 -43.20
C HIS A 11 -11.87 -6.67 -42.26
N PHE A 12 -10.60 -6.71 -42.67
CA PHE A 12 -9.51 -6.77 -41.71
C PHE A 12 -9.41 -5.39 -41.06
N LEU A 13 -10.39 -5.09 -40.22
CA LEU A 13 -10.23 -4.11 -39.17
C LEU A 13 -9.13 -4.67 -38.28
N ARG A 14 -7.90 -4.25 -38.58
CA ARG A 14 -6.75 -4.37 -37.70
C ARG A 14 -7.17 -3.68 -36.41
N ARG A 15 -7.65 -4.46 -35.45
CA ARG A 15 -8.02 -3.99 -34.11
C ARG A 15 -6.76 -3.32 -33.57
N ARG A 16 -6.72 -1.98 -33.62
CA ARG A 16 -5.74 -1.21 -32.86
C ARG A 16 -6.01 -1.58 -31.42
N SER A 17 -5.17 -2.42 -30.83
CA SER A 17 -5.02 -2.49 -29.39
C SER A 17 -4.53 -1.11 -28.98
N TYR A 18 -5.45 -0.24 -28.57
CA TYR A 18 -5.08 0.86 -27.72
C TYR A 18 -4.63 0.21 -26.41
N SER A 19 -3.32 0.12 -26.18
CA SER A 19 -2.80 -0.10 -24.84
C SER A 19 -3.19 1.13 -24.03
N SER A 20 -4.39 1.11 -23.44
CA SER A 20 -4.87 2.14 -22.53
C SER A 20 -4.56 1.76 -21.08
N ALA A 21 -3.49 0.99 -20.84
CA ALA A 21 -2.87 0.96 -19.54
C ALA A 21 -1.90 2.13 -19.53
N SER A 22 -2.26 3.22 -18.86
CA SER A 22 -1.22 4.03 -18.23
C SER A 22 -0.39 3.04 -17.41
N GLU A 23 0.87 2.84 -17.75
CA GLU A 23 1.85 2.12 -16.92
C GLU A 23 2.07 2.93 -15.62
N GLN A 24 1.03 3.08 -14.81
CA GLN A 24 1.22 3.46 -13.41
C GLN A 24 1.89 2.25 -12.78
N PRO A 25 3.13 2.37 -12.29
CA PRO A 25 3.80 1.25 -11.65
C PRO A 25 2.90 0.77 -10.50
N GLU A 26 2.66 -0.54 -10.44
CA GLU A 26 1.93 -1.16 -9.33
C GLU A 26 2.79 -1.04 -8.06
N ARG A 27 2.78 0.14 -7.41
CA ARG A 27 3.47 0.33 -6.15
C ARG A 27 2.53 0.07 -5.00
N LYS A 28 2.87 -0.94 -4.21
CA LYS A 28 2.27 -1.19 -2.92
C LYS A 28 3.06 -0.47 -1.83
N VAL A 29 2.36 0.35 -1.06
CA VAL A 29 2.88 1.02 0.13
C VAL A 29 2.21 0.42 1.37
N ALA A 30 3.00 0.04 2.36
CA ALA A 30 2.50 -0.37 3.67
C ALA A 30 2.86 0.67 4.74
N ILE A 31 1.89 1.06 5.56
CA ILE A 31 2.09 1.96 6.70
C ILE A 31 1.88 1.16 7.98
N LEU A 32 2.94 1.03 8.79
CA LEU A 32 2.89 0.33 10.08
C LEU A 32 2.76 1.34 11.22
N GLY A 33 1.63 1.34 11.92
CA GLY A 33 1.24 2.41 12.84
C GLY A 33 0.22 3.37 12.23
N ALA A 34 -0.61 2.88 11.30
CA ALA A 34 -1.53 3.68 10.50
C ALA A 34 -2.69 4.30 11.30
N ALA A 35 -3.02 3.76 12.49
CA ALA A 35 -4.05 4.32 13.36
C ALA A 35 -3.51 5.40 14.31
N GLY A 36 -2.19 5.58 14.38
CA GLY A 36 -1.56 6.62 15.19
C GLY A 36 -1.75 8.04 14.64
N GLY A 37 -1.40 9.04 15.46
CA GLY A 37 -1.56 10.46 15.10
C GLY A 37 -0.76 10.91 13.87
N ILE A 38 0.35 10.24 13.56
CA ILE A 38 1.11 10.45 12.30
C ILE A 38 0.57 9.54 11.19
N GLY A 39 0.22 8.30 11.53
CA GLY A 39 -0.24 7.30 10.57
C GLY A 39 -1.49 7.70 9.79
N GLN A 40 -2.48 8.29 10.47
CA GLN A 40 -3.73 8.69 9.84
C GLN A 40 -3.55 9.77 8.75
N PRO A 41 -2.93 10.95 9.03
CA PRO A 41 -2.69 11.93 7.98
C PRO A 41 -1.72 11.43 6.90
N LEU A 42 -0.75 10.57 7.26
CA LEU A 42 0.13 9.94 6.26
C LEU A 42 -0.64 9.02 5.31
N ALA A 43 -1.58 8.22 5.83
CA ALA A 43 -2.44 7.35 5.02
C ALA A 43 -3.30 8.15 4.03
N LEU A 44 -3.86 9.27 4.48
CA LEU A 44 -4.58 10.22 3.64
C LEU A 44 -3.68 10.75 2.49
N LEU A 45 -2.48 11.21 2.80
CA LEU A 45 -1.54 11.72 1.79
C LEU A 45 -1.10 10.63 0.80
N MET A 46 -0.86 9.41 1.27
CA MET A 46 -0.49 8.29 0.41
C MET A 46 -1.63 7.84 -0.50
N LYS A 47 -2.89 7.87 -0.02
CA LYS A 47 -4.07 7.59 -0.84
C LYS A 47 -4.24 8.58 -1.99
N LEU A 48 -3.85 9.85 -1.80
CA LEU A 48 -3.90 10.88 -2.82
C LEU A 48 -2.69 10.87 -3.77
N ASN A 49 -1.66 10.08 -3.48
CA ASN A 49 -0.46 10.01 -4.29
C ASN A 49 -0.71 9.18 -5.56
N PRO A 50 -0.57 9.76 -6.77
CA PRO A 50 -0.83 9.05 -8.02
C PRO A 50 0.15 7.89 -8.28
N LEU A 51 1.28 7.85 -7.57
CA LEU A 51 2.28 6.79 -7.69
C LEU A 51 2.01 5.59 -6.78
N VAL A 52 0.91 5.59 -6.01
CA VAL A 52 0.51 4.49 -5.13
C VAL A 52 -0.70 3.81 -5.73
N SER A 53 -0.61 2.51 -6.02
CA SER A 53 -1.74 1.72 -6.51
C SER A 53 -2.40 0.90 -5.41
N LEU A 54 -1.63 0.46 -4.42
CA LEU A 54 -2.09 -0.35 -3.29
C LEU A 54 -1.58 0.28 -1.99
N LEU A 55 -2.48 0.51 -1.04
CA LEU A 55 -2.17 1.06 0.27
C LEU A 55 -2.61 0.07 1.36
N SER A 56 -1.63 -0.54 2.03
CA SER A 56 -1.86 -1.40 3.19
C SER A 56 -1.67 -0.59 4.47
N LEU A 57 -2.72 -0.50 5.27
CA LEU A 57 -2.69 0.16 6.55
C LEU A 57 -2.62 -0.92 7.62
N TYR A 58 -1.64 -0.83 8.52
CA TYR A 58 -1.47 -1.77 9.61
C TYR A 58 -1.37 -1.03 10.94
N ASP A 59 -1.97 -1.60 11.98
CA ASP A 59 -1.77 -1.21 13.37
C ASP A 59 -2.18 -2.38 14.28
N ILE A 60 -1.85 -2.29 15.56
CA ILE A 60 -2.30 -3.27 16.57
C ILE A 60 -3.81 -3.14 16.79
N ALA A 61 -4.37 -1.92 16.67
CA ALA A 61 -5.78 -1.65 16.85
C ALA A 61 -6.28 -0.47 15.99
N GLY A 62 -7.58 -0.44 15.69
CA GLY A 62 -8.26 0.71 15.08
C GLY A 62 -8.11 0.85 13.56
N THR A 63 -7.25 0.06 12.92
CA THR A 63 -6.98 0.13 11.48
C THR A 63 -8.18 -0.07 10.55
N PRO A 64 -9.15 -0.97 10.84
CA PRO A 64 -10.30 -1.16 9.94
C PRO A 64 -11.13 0.12 9.73
N GLY A 65 -11.28 0.93 10.79
CA GLY A 65 -11.99 2.22 10.69
C GLY A 65 -11.22 3.24 9.85
N VAL A 66 -9.91 3.34 10.05
CA VAL A 66 -9.04 4.23 9.26
C VAL A 66 -9.03 3.83 7.79
N ALA A 67 -8.94 2.53 7.50
CA ALA A 67 -8.98 2.03 6.13
C ALA A 67 -10.32 2.31 5.45
N ALA A 68 -11.45 2.14 6.16
CA ALA A 68 -12.76 2.47 5.63
C ALA A 68 -12.87 3.96 5.27
N ASP A 69 -12.44 4.85 6.18
CA ASP A 69 -12.46 6.29 5.96
C ASP A 69 -11.63 6.70 4.73
N VAL A 70 -10.37 6.26 4.68
CA VAL A 70 -9.46 6.56 3.57
C VAL A 70 -9.91 5.93 2.25
N SER A 71 -10.61 4.79 2.28
CA SER A 71 -11.10 4.11 1.07
C SER A 71 -12.17 4.90 0.30
N HIS A 72 -12.92 5.77 0.98
CA HIS A 72 -13.98 6.58 0.35
C HIS A 72 -13.43 7.72 -0.53
N ILE A 73 -12.14 8.01 -0.45
CA ILE A 73 -11.51 9.05 -1.25
C ILE A 73 -11.44 8.60 -2.71
N ASN A 74 -12.03 9.39 -3.60
CA ASN A 74 -12.06 9.16 -5.04
C ASN A 74 -10.67 9.35 -5.69
N SER A 75 -9.84 8.35 -5.52
CA SER A 75 -8.48 8.22 -6.04
C SER A 75 -8.26 6.75 -6.41
N PRO A 76 -7.38 6.45 -7.38
CA PRO A 76 -7.23 5.11 -7.93
C PRO A 76 -6.63 4.08 -6.96
N ALA A 77 -5.88 4.50 -5.93
CA ALA A 77 -5.20 3.59 -5.01
C ALA A 77 -6.20 2.72 -4.22
N LEU A 78 -6.05 1.40 -4.21
CA LEU A 78 -6.89 0.54 -3.38
C LEU A 78 -6.36 0.50 -1.95
N VAL A 79 -7.24 0.55 -0.95
CA VAL A 79 -6.87 0.58 0.47
C VAL A 79 -7.35 -0.70 1.14
N LYS A 80 -6.47 -1.34 1.92
CA LYS A 80 -6.83 -2.46 2.80
C LYS A 80 -6.28 -2.22 4.20
N GLY A 81 -7.11 -2.42 5.21
CA GLY A 81 -6.73 -2.34 6.62
C GLY A 81 -6.41 -3.72 7.18
N PHE A 82 -5.39 -3.77 8.03
CA PHE A 82 -4.91 -4.96 8.72
C PHE A 82 -4.74 -4.63 10.21
N MET A 83 -5.14 -5.55 11.08
CA MET A 83 -5.19 -5.33 12.52
C MET A 83 -4.72 -6.56 13.30
N GLY A 84 -3.92 -6.32 14.31
CA GLY A 84 -3.37 -7.37 15.18
C GLY A 84 -2.14 -8.06 14.60
N GLU A 85 -1.38 -8.75 15.44
CA GLU A 85 -0.09 -9.35 15.06
C GLU A 85 -0.23 -10.38 13.92
N ASP A 86 -1.33 -11.14 13.91
CA ASP A 86 -1.59 -12.20 12.93
C ASP A 86 -1.71 -11.69 11.49
N GLN A 87 -2.11 -10.42 11.32
CA GLN A 87 -2.32 -9.81 10.00
C GLN A 87 -1.12 -8.98 9.52
N LEU A 88 -0.05 -8.86 10.31
CA LEU A 88 1.15 -8.11 9.92
C LEU A 88 1.81 -8.69 8.67
N GLY A 89 1.85 -10.03 8.55
CA GLY A 89 2.41 -10.69 7.37
C GLY A 89 1.67 -10.33 6.08
N GLU A 90 0.33 -10.39 6.11
CA GLU A 90 -0.51 -10.03 4.97
C GLU A 90 -0.40 -8.55 4.59
N ALA A 91 -0.23 -7.66 5.59
CA ALA A 91 -0.02 -6.24 5.34
C ALA A 91 1.28 -5.98 4.55
N LEU A 92 2.33 -6.76 4.85
CA LEU A 92 3.68 -6.59 4.30
C LEU A 92 3.90 -7.26 2.95
N GLU A 93 3.18 -8.34 2.65
CA GLU A 93 3.45 -9.19 1.48
C GLU A 93 3.39 -8.39 0.17
N GLY A 94 4.48 -8.39 -0.60
CA GLY A 94 4.55 -7.68 -1.88
C GLY A 94 4.59 -6.15 -1.79
N SER A 95 4.88 -5.56 -0.61
CA SER A 95 5.09 -4.11 -0.48
C SER A 95 6.40 -3.66 -1.14
N ASP A 96 6.37 -2.55 -1.87
CA ASP A 96 7.57 -1.93 -2.44
C ASP A 96 8.20 -0.93 -1.46
N VAL A 97 7.35 -0.28 -0.66
CA VAL A 97 7.74 0.69 0.36
C VAL A 97 7.00 0.41 1.65
N VAL A 98 7.72 0.43 2.76
CA VAL A 98 7.17 0.32 4.11
C VAL A 98 7.54 1.58 4.88
N ILE A 99 6.55 2.23 5.48
CA ILE A 99 6.73 3.42 6.31
C ILE A 99 6.34 3.05 7.75
N ILE A 100 7.19 3.38 8.72
CA ILE A 100 7.03 2.98 10.13
C ILE A 100 6.83 4.24 11.01
N PRO A 101 5.64 4.87 11.00
CA PRO A 101 5.28 5.84 12.02
C PRO A 101 4.97 5.21 13.39
N ALA A 102 4.89 3.87 13.49
CA ALA A 102 4.62 3.16 14.74
C ALA A 102 5.61 3.52 15.84
N GLY A 103 5.06 3.87 16.99
CA GLY A 103 5.81 4.23 18.17
C GLY A 103 4.90 4.81 19.24
N VAL A 104 5.40 4.86 20.46
CA VAL A 104 4.68 5.48 21.58
C VAL A 104 5.09 6.95 21.63
N PRO A 105 4.14 7.91 21.71
CA PRO A 105 4.47 9.30 21.92
C PRO A 105 5.08 9.49 23.31
N ARG A 106 5.98 10.48 23.45
CA ARG A 106 6.57 10.81 24.74
C ARG A 106 5.48 11.22 25.75
N LYS A 107 5.47 10.58 26.92
CA LYS A 107 4.55 10.92 28.01
C LYS A 107 5.24 11.81 29.05
N PRO A 108 4.50 12.65 29.80
CA PRO A 108 5.05 13.36 30.95
C PRO A 108 5.73 12.39 31.94
N GLY A 109 6.91 12.74 32.44
CA GLY A 109 7.69 11.88 33.34
C GLY A 109 8.54 10.80 32.65
N MET A 110 8.41 10.61 31.33
CA MET A 110 9.23 9.66 30.56
C MET A 110 10.60 10.26 30.20
N THR A 111 11.67 9.53 30.50
CA THR A 111 13.03 9.92 30.11
C THR A 111 13.25 9.71 28.61
N ARG A 112 14.36 10.23 28.08
CA ARG A 112 14.74 9.98 26.68
C ARG A 112 15.05 8.50 26.45
N ASP A 113 15.70 7.86 27.43
CA ASP A 113 16.13 6.46 27.33
C ASP A 113 14.94 5.51 27.42
N ASP A 114 13.94 5.80 28.27
CA ASP A 114 12.70 5.01 28.33
C ASP A 114 11.98 5.01 26.97
N LEU A 115 11.84 6.19 26.37
CA LEU A 115 11.22 6.35 25.05
C LEU A 115 11.99 5.60 23.96
N PHE A 116 13.33 5.71 24.00
CA PHE A 116 14.20 5.01 23.06
C PHE A 116 14.05 3.50 23.19
N ASN A 117 14.14 2.94 24.40
CA ASN A 117 14.07 1.51 24.64
C ASN A 117 12.72 0.91 24.21
N ILE A 118 11.61 1.60 24.47
CA ILE A 118 10.27 1.17 24.02
C ILE A 118 10.20 1.16 22.49
N ASN A 119 10.54 2.27 21.84
CA ASN A 119 10.41 2.38 20.38
C ASN A 119 11.44 1.51 19.64
N ALA A 120 12.63 1.28 20.21
CA ALA A 120 13.61 0.34 19.66
C ALA A 120 13.06 -1.08 19.61
N GLY A 121 12.31 -1.52 20.63
CA GLY A 121 11.63 -2.81 20.63
C GLY A 121 10.56 -2.92 19.53
N ILE A 122 9.74 -1.87 19.38
CA ILE A 122 8.71 -1.80 18.34
C ILE A 122 9.34 -1.89 16.95
N VAL A 123 10.32 -1.02 16.67
CA VAL A 123 11.01 -0.98 15.37
C VAL A 123 11.70 -2.31 15.08
N LYS A 124 12.39 -2.92 16.05
CA LYS A 124 13.02 -4.23 15.88
C LYS A 124 12.01 -5.30 15.45
N ASN A 125 10.86 -5.37 16.11
CA ASN A 125 9.84 -6.38 15.80
C ASN A 125 9.26 -6.18 14.39
N LEU A 126 8.96 -4.93 14.02
CA LEU A 126 8.44 -4.61 12.68
C LEU A 126 9.48 -4.87 11.60
N CYS A 127 10.74 -4.47 11.79
CA CYS A 127 11.84 -4.78 10.86
C CYS A 127 12.06 -6.29 10.70
N THR A 128 11.91 -7.06 11.78
CA THR A 128 12.00 -8.53 11.71
C THR A 128 10.86 -9.11 10.87
N ALA A 129 9.65 -8.58 11.00
CA ALA A 129 8.52 -8.98 10.16
C ALA A 129 8.72 -8.57 8.69
N ILE A 130 9.22 -7.37 8.42
CA ILE A 130 9.56 -6.91 7.06
C ILE A 130 10.57 -7.86 6.42
N ALA A 131 11.66 -8.20 7.12
CA ALA A 131 12.67 -9.13 6.62
C ALA A 131 12.10 -10.53 6.31
N LYS A 132 11.08 -10.97 7.06
CA LYS A 132 10.43 -12.27 6.89
C LYS A 132 9.42 -12.28 5.73
N TYR A 133 8.56 -11.27 5.64
CA TYR A 133 7.38 -11.26 4.76
C TYR A 133 7.56 -10.42 3.50
N CYS A 134 8.56 -9.53 3.47
CA CYS A 134 8.83 -8.61 2.38
C CYS A 134 10.35 -8.40 2.16
N PRO A 135 11.12 -9.46 1.85
CA PRO A 135 12.58 -9.38 1.79
C PRO A 135 13.12 -8.56 0.61
N ASN A 136 12.33 -8.40 -0.46
CA ASN A 136 12.74 -7.71 -1.69
C ASN A 136 12.31 -6.23 -1.72
N ILE A 137 12.03 -5.65 -0.55
CA ILE A 137 11.52 -4.30 -0.45
C ILE A 137 12.55 -3.26 -0.93
N VAL A 138 12.06 -2.23 -1.62
CA VAL A 138 12.91 -1.17 -2.16
C VAL A 138 13.32 -0.17 -1.08
N ASN A 139 12.42 0.14 -0.13
CA ASN A 139 12.72 1.11 0.92
C ASN A 139 11.92 0.88 2.22
N VAL A 140 12.58 1.14 3.35
CA VAL A 140 11.98 1.21 4.69
C VAL A 140 12.25 2.60 5.24
N CYS A 141 11.18 3.35 5.52
CA CYS A 141 11.22 4.74 6.01
C CYS A 141 10.71 4.86 7.45
#